data_AF-A0A928DQQ9-F1
#
_entry.id   AF-A0A928DQQ9-F1
#
_cell.length_a   1.000
_cell.length_b   1.000
_cell.length_c   1.000
_cell.angle_alpha   90.00
_cell.angle_beta   90.00
_cell.angle_gamma   90.00
#
_symmetry.space_group_name_H-M   'P 1'
#
loop_
_entity.id
_entity.type
_entity.pdbx_description
1 polymer ?
#
loop_
_entity_poly.entity_id
_entity_poly.type
_entity_poly.pdbx_seq_one_letter_code
_entity_poly.pdbx_strand_id
1 'polypeptide(L)'
;MSKIRRFFILLGMVCCAASAVAQEAASEEMEAVPRVLASAKYVNKAKPNLKARIYFVYQSRSACGICVREAPTLVKEYKKMKRKGCEMVMLNIDASEEAAARWVKNAKMTFPVISPAVSMSCGMPWDYTGRPLLPCMVAMTPDGTKLGEASGSEVGEFVKDWKKLLRELDKQNARAAAAALREKARAERQKGRNKPGEDEEDEVEDDQPAHAFRPIRSH
;
A
#
# COMPACT_ATOMS: atom_id res chain seq x y z
N MET A 1 9.06 -58.70 43.36
CA MET A 1 9.52 -59.29 42.08
C MET A 1 9.12 -58.33 40.96
N SER A 2 10.06 -57.55 40.41
CA SER A 2 10.53 -57.65 39.00
C SER A 2 9.42 -57.37 37.96
N LYS A 3 9.46 -56.39 37.03
CA LYS A 3 10.57 -55.74 36.31
C LYS A 3 10.15 -54.38 35.75
N ILE A 4 11.11 -53.47 35.75
CA ILE A 4 11.19 -52.24 34.95
C ILE A 4 11.33 -52.61 33.46
N ARG A 5 10.63 -51.91 32.57
CA ARG A 5 11.14 -51.64 31.21
C ARG A 5 10.75 -50.24 30.76
N ARG A 6 11.79 -49.40 30.72
CA ARG A 6 11.85 -48.06 30.15
C ARG A 6 11.69 -48.16 28.62
N PHE A 7 10.90 -47.29 28.03
CA PHE A 7 11.03 -46.94 26.62
C PHE A 7 11.30 -45.43 26.55
N PHE A 8 12.55 -45.11 26.25
CA PHE A 8 12.98 -43.78 25.83
C PHE A 8 12.58 -43.61 24.37
N ILE A 9 11.83 -42.55 24.04
CA ILE A 9 11.86 -41.95 22.70
C ILE A 9 12.12 -40.46 22.90
N LEU A 10 13.28 -40.04 22.43
CA LEU A 10 13.76 -38.68 22.35
C LEU A 10 13.86 -38.36 20.86
N LEU A 11 13.00 -37.47 20.37
CA LEU A 11 13.08 -36.81 19.06
C LEU A 11 12.08 -35.64 19.17
N GLY A 12 12.49 -34.39 19.35
CA GLY A 12 13.26 -33.61 18.39
C GLY A 12 12.29 -32.69 17.62
N MET A 13 12.72 -31.46 17.35
CA MET A 13 12.10 -30.46 16.46
C MET A 13 11.13 -29.47 17.15
N VAL A 14 11.60 -28.30 17.61
CA VAL A 14 11.98 -27.10 16.84
C VAL A 14 10.79 -26.43 16.14
N CYS A 15 10.49 -25.22 16.65
CA CYS A 15 9.99 -24.05 15.94
C CYS A 15 8.60 -24.08 15.31
N CYS A 16 7.63 -23.45 15.97
CA CYS A 16 6.62 -22.65 15.27
C CYS A 16 5.98 -21.59 16.17
N ALA A 17 6.80 -20.74 16.80
CA ALA A 17 6.33 -19.47 17.37
C ALA A 17 6.48 -18.31 16.37
N ALA A 18 6.39 -18.60 15.07
CA ALA A 18 6.57 -17.63 13.99
C ALA A 18 5.33 -17.41 13.11
N SER A 19 4.15 -17.93 13.50
CA SER A 19 2.93 -17.83 12.68
C SER A 19 1.86 -16.88 13.21
N ALA A 20 2.05 -16.26 14.37
CA ALA A 20 1.11 -15.22 14.84
C ALA A 20 1.49 -13.83 14.32
N VAL A 21 2.78 -13.46 14.40
CA VAL A 21 3.23 -12.07 14.17
C VAL A 21 3.35 -11.71 12.68
N ALA A 22 3.47 -12.70 11.78
CA ALA A 22 3.52 -12.43 10.33
C ALA A 22 2.13 -12.24 9.70
N GLN A 23 1.07 -12.65 10.39
CA GLN A 23 -0.30 -12.59 9.88
C GLN A 23 -1.09 -11.38 10.44
N GLU A 24 -0.63 -10.80 11.56
CA GLU A 24 -1.22 -9.58 12.14
C GLU A 24 -0.88 -8.29 11.37
N ALA A 25 0.19 -8.25 10.56
CA ALA A 25 0.54 -7.06 9.77
C ALA A 25 -0.33 -6.86 8.51
N ALA A 26 -1.32 -7.75 8.26
CA ALA A 26 -2.13 -7.74 7.05
C ALA A 26 -3.53 -7.12 7.22
N SER A 27 -3.91 -6.58 8.39
CA SER A 27 -5.33 -6.24 8.62
C SER A 27 -5.70 -4.95 9.37
N GLU A 28 -4.78 -4.08 9.78
CA GLU A 28 -5.13 -2.76 10.34
C GLU A 28 -5.13 -1.69 9.22
N GLU A 29 -6.17 -1.52 8.40
CA GLU A 29 -7.48 -0.85 8.63
C GLU A 29 -7.45 0.70 8.49
N MET A 30 -7.37 1.15 7.23
CA MET A 30 -8.23 2.21 6.68
C MET A 30 -8.74 1.76 5.31
N GLU A 31 -9.87 2.31 4.84
CA GLU A 31 -10.68 1.84 3.68
C GLU A 31 -9.88 1.59 2.40
N ALA A 32 -9.26 0.41 2.30
CA ALA A 32 -8.49 0.01 1.14
C ALA A 32 -9.45 -0.16 -0.05
N VAL A 33 -9.07 0.34 -1.22
CA VAL A 33 -9.81 0.20 -2.49
C VAL A 33 -10.32 -1.23 -2.71
N PRO A 34 -9.52 -2.30 -2.44
CA PRO A 34 -10.01 -3.67 -2.54
C PRO A 34 -11.22 -4.02 -1.65
N ARG A 35 -11.33 -3.43 -0.45
CA ARG A 35 -12.46 -3.69 0.47
C ARG A 35 -13.75 -3.12 -0.10
N VAL A 36 -13.71 -1.89 -0.60
CA VAL A 36 -14.86 -1.23 -1.26
C VAL A 36 -15.26 -2.00 -2.52
N LEU A 37 -14.29 -2.44 -3.31
CA LEU A 37 -14.56 -3.24 -4.51
C LEU A 37 -15.10 -4.64 -4.19
N ALA A 38 -14.74 -5.22 -3.04
CA ALA A 38 -15.26 -6.53 -2.63
C ALA A 38 -16.75 -6.48 -2.25
N SER A 39 -17.22 -5.37 -1.67
CA SER A 39 -18.61 -5.19 -1.23
C SER A 39 -19.52 -4.54 -2.29
N ALA A 40 -18.96 -3.96 -3.34
CA ALA A 40 -19.73 -3.22 -4.34
C ALA A 40 -20.69 -4.11 -5.14
N LYS A 41 -21.88 -3.57 -5.44
CA LYS A 41 -22.81 -4.14 -6.41
C LYS A 41 -22.34 -3.80 -7.83
N TYR A 42 -22.28 -4.81 -8.70
CA TYR A 42 -21.86 -4.64 -10.09
C TYR A 42 -23.02 -4.78 -11.08
N VAL A 43 -23.02 -3.95 -12.13
CA VAL A 43 -23.97 -4.00 -13.25
C VAL A 43 -23.69 -5.17 -14.18
N ASN A 44 -22.40 -5.50 -14.38
CA ASN A 44 -21.98 -6.60 -15.23
C ASN A 44 -21.37 -7.76 -14.42
N LYS A 45 -21.13 -8.88 -15.09
CA LYS A 45 -20.55 -10.09 -14.47
C LYS A 45 -19.03 -9.99 -14.24
N ALA A 46 -18.40 -8.87 -14.59
CA ALA A 46 -16.95 -8.72 -14.48
C ALA A 46 -16.56 -8.51 -13.01
N LYS A 47 -15.68 -9.38 -12.50
CA LYS A 47 -15.16 -9.29 -11.13
C LYS A 47 -13.86 -8.47 -11.12
N PRO A 48 -13.66 -7.57 -10.15
CA PRO A 48 -12.42 -6.82 -9.99
C PRO A 48 -11.28 -7.73 -9.52
N ASN A 49 -10.06 -7.44 -9.97
CA ASN A 49 -8.85 -7.97 -9.38
C ASN A 49 -8.48 -7.18 -8.12
N LEU A 50 -8.82 -7.74 -6.96
CA LEU A 50 -8.54 -7.17 -5.63
C LEU A 50 -7.05 -7.17 -5.25
N LYS A 51 -6.20 -7.81 -6.05
CA LYS A 51 -4.73 -7.85 -5.86
C LYS A 51 -4.00 -6.94 -6.84
N ALA A 52 -4.71 -6.04 -7.52
CA ALA A 52 -4.06 -5.07 -8.40
C ALA A 52 -3.21 -4.11 -7.57
N ARG A 53 -2.11 -3.66 -8.19
CA ARG A 53 -1.16 -2.70 -7.62
C ARG A 53 -1.61 -1.26 -7.87
N ILE A 54 -2.37 -1.05 -8.94
CA ILE A 54 -2.97 0.24 -9.28
C ILE A 54 -4.43 0.02 -9.67
N TYR A 55 -5.31 0.81 -9.08
CA TYR A 55 -6.72 0.90 -9.45
C TYR A 55 -6.97 2.18 -10.23
N PHE A 56 -7.60 2.05 -11.39
CA PHE A 56 -8.11 3.16 -12.18
C PHE A 56 -9.61 3.25 -11.96
N VAL A 57 -10.03 4.23 -11.17
CA VAL A 57 -11.45 4.48 -10.88
C VAL A 57 -11.95 5.49 -11.91
N TYR A 58 -12.87 5.04 -12.76
CA TYR A 58 -13.40 5.80 -13.91
C TYR A 58 -14.85 6.17 -13.69
N GLN A 59 -15.17 7.45 -13.59
CA GLN A 59 -16.55 7.92 -13.44
C GLN A 59 -17.14 8.29 -14.80
N SER A 60 -18.33 7.76 -15.10
CA SER A 60 -18.93 7.84 -16.43
C SER A 60 -20.45 7.63 -16.41
N ARG A 61 -21.11 8.11 -17.46
CA ARG A 61 -22.55 7.90 -17.72
C ARG A 61 -22.84 7.77 -19.21
N SER A 62 -23.93 7.09 -19.54
CA SER A 62 -24.30 6.80 -20.93
C SER A 62 -24.65 8.04 -21.74
N ALA A 63 -25.22 9.07 -21.09
CA ALA A 63 -25.63 10.32 -21.72
C ALA A 63 -24.52 11.41 -21.75
N CYS A 64 -23.25 11.00 -21.64
CA CYS A 64 -22.10 11.90 -21.69
C CYS A 64 -21.33 11.67 -23.00
N GLY A 65 -21.37 12.65 -23.91
CA GLY A 65 -20.77 12.51 -25.25
C GLY A 65 -19.27 12.22 -25.25
N ILE A 66 -18.51 12.84 -24.35
CA ILE A 66 -17.06 12.57 -24.22
C ILE A 66 -16.83 11.16 -23.64
N CYS A 67 -17.65 10.74 -22.67
CA CYS A 67 -17.58 9.39 -22.11
C CYS A 67 -17.80 8.33 -23.19
N VAL A 68 -18.74 8.56 -24.10
CA VAL A 68 -19.01 7.69 -25.25
C VAL A 68 -17.82 7.64 -26.21
N ARG A 69 -17.21 8.80 -26.47
CA ARG A 69 -16.03 8.93 -27.35
C ARG A 69 -14.81 8.19 -26.81
N GLU A 70 -14.57 8.24 -25.50
CA GLU A 70 -13.38 7.65 -24.87
C GLU A 70 -13.52 6.15 -24.60
N ALA A 71 -14.74 5.63 -24.48
CA ALA A 71 -15.00 4.23 -24.12
C ALA A 71 -14.23 3.19 -24.98
N PRO A 72 -14.11 3.32 -26.31
CA PRO A 72 -13.32 2.38 -27.12
C PRO A 72 -11.84 2.33 -26.73
N THR A 73 -11.24 3.47 -26.41
CA THR A 73 -9.85 3.58 -25.94
C THR A 73 -9.70 2.87 -24.61
N LEU A 74 -10.61 3.13 -23.66
CA LEU A 74 -10.59 2.50 -22.33
C LEU A 74 -10.71 0.98 -22.40
N VAL A 75 -11.65 0.47 -23.22
CA VAL A 75 -11.82 -0.98 -23.43
C VAL A 75 -10.56 -1.61 -24.04
N LYS A 76 -9.89 -0.91 -24.97
CA LYS A 76 -8.65 -1.38 -25.60
C LYS A 76 -7.48 -1.42 -24.61
N GLU A 77 -7.28 -0.36 -23.82
CA GLU A 77 -6.18 -0.30 -22.85
C GLU A 77 -6.40 -1.24 -21.67
N TYR A 78 -7.65 -1.40 -21.22
CA TYR A 78 -7.98 -2.33 -20.14
C TYR A 78 -7.50 -3.77 -20.43
N LYS A 79 -7.70 -4.25 -21.66
CA LYS A 79 -7.23 -5.57 -22.10
C LYS A 79 -5.72 -5.76 -21.96
N LYS A 80 -4.95 -4.68 -22.11
CA LYS A 80 -3.49 -4.70 -21.98
C LYS A 80 -3.05 -4.65 -20.51
N MET A 81 -3.73 -3.86 -19.69
CA MET A 81 -3.30 -3.57 -18.32
C MET A 81 -3.80 -4.57 -17.27
N LYS A 82 -4.97 -5.22 -17.48
CA LYS A 82 -5.60 -6.12 -16.49
C LYS A 82 -4.67 -7.22 -15.97
N ARG A 83 -3.80 -7.74 -16.83
CA ARG A 83 -2.85 -8.83 -16.52
C ARG A 83 -1.47 -8.32 -16.08
N LYS A 84 -1.31 -7.01 -15.89
CA LYS A 84 -0.03 -6.34 -15.62
C LYS A 84 -0.05 -5.58 -14.30
N GLY A 85 -0.90 -5.99 -13.37
CA GLY A 85 -0.99 -5.39 -12.03
C GLY A 85 -1.83 -4.14 -11.96
N CYS A 86 -2.61 -3.81 -12.98
CA CYS A 86 -3.61 -2.75 -12.92
C CYS A 86 -5.03 -3.33 -12.99
N GLU A 87 -5.99 -2.69 -12.33
CA GLU A 87 -7.42 -2.95 -12.48
C GLU A 87 -8.12 -1.63 -12.80
N MET A 88 -9.11 -1.67 -13.68
CA MET A 88 -9.95 -0.51 -13.98
C MET A 88 -11.36 -0.85 -13.54
N VAL A 89 -12.00 0.06 -12.83
CA VAL A 89 -13.39 -0.10 -12.40
C VAL A 89 -14.14 1.17 -12.76
N MET A 90 -15.32 1.02 -13.35
CA MET A 90 -16.18 2.16 -13.65
C MET A 90 -17.17 2.40 -12.52
N LEU A 91 -17.19 3.62 -11.98
CA LEU A 91 -18.30 4.15 -11.19
C LEU A 91 -19.34 4.72 -12.16
N ASN A 92 -20.43 3.96 -12.36
CA ASN A 92 -21.54 4.43 -13.18
C ASN A 92 -22.38 5.43 -12.38
N ILE A 93 -22.74 6.55 -13.02
CA ILE A 93 -23.63 7.58 -12.42
C ILE A 93 -24.85 7.87 -13.30
N ASP A 94 -25.26 6.90 -14.11
CA ASP A 94 -26.54 6.96 -14.81
C ASP A 94 -27.70 6.95 -13.80
N ALA A 95 -28.83 7.53 -14.19
CA ALA A 95 -30.01 7.63 -13.32
C ALA A 95 -30.66 6.28 -13.02
N SER A 96 -30.35 5.21 -13.77
CA SER A 96 -30.96 3.89 -13.59
C SER A 96 -30.00 2.75 -13.93
N GLU A 97 -30.20 1.57 -13.31
CA GLU A 97 -29.40 0.38 -13.60
C GLU A 97 -29.59 -0.12 -15.03
N GLU A 98 -30.76 0.07 -15.63
CA GLU A 98 -31.05 -0.32 -17.02
C GLU A 98 -30.27 0.55 -18.01
N ALA A 99 -30.13 1.85 -17.74
CA ALA A 99 -29.29 2.73 -18.55
C ALA A 99 -27.82 2.31 -18.47
N ALA A 100 -27.34 2.02 -17.25
CA ALA A 100 -25.99 1.50 -17.02
C ALA A 100 -25.77 0.17 -17.76
N ALA A 101 -26.71 -0.78 -17.67
CA ALA A 101 -26.60 -2.09 -18.31
C ALA A 101 -26.58 -1.99 -19.85
N ARG A 102 -27.44 -1.15 -20.43
CA ARG A 102 -27.42 -0.86 -21.88
C ARG A 102 -26.08 -0.24 -22.28
N TRP A 103 -25.55 0.67 -21.48
CA TRP A 103 -24.28 1.32 -21.76
C TRP A 103 -23.13 0.32 -21.79
N VAL A 104 -23.03 -0.54 -20.77
CA VAL A 104 -22.02 -1.60 -20.71
C VAL A 104 -22.08 -2.52 -21.92
N LYS A 105 -23.29 -2.90 -22.34
CA LYS A 105 -23.49 -3.75 -23.53
C LYS A 105 -23.05 -3.04 -24.81
N ASN A 106 -23.51 -1.81 -25.03
CA ASN A 106 -23.26 -1.06 -26.27
C ASN A 106 -21.78 -0.69 -26.44
N ALA A 107 -21.13 -0.27 -25.35
CA ALA A 107 -19.71 0.06 -25.33
C ALA A 107 -18.80 -1.19 -25.26
N LYS A 108 -19.37 -2.40 -25.18
CA LYS A 108 -18.64 -3.68 -25.06
C LYS A 108 -17.64 -3.66 -23.89
N MET A 109 -18.05 -3.09 -22.75
CA MET A 109 -17.19 -2.93 -21.59
C MET A 109 -16.90 -4.28 -20.93
N THR A 110 -15.62 -4.57 -20.74
CA THR A 110 -15.15 -5.83 -20.12
C THR A 110 -14.59 -5.63 -18.71
N PHE A 111 -14.38 -4.39 -18.29
CA PHE A 111 -14.01 -4.05 -16.91
C PHE A 111 -15.23 -4.06 -15.98
N PRO A 112 -15.06 -4.27 -14.67
CA PRO A 112 -16.13 -4.17 -13.68
C PRO A 112 -16.80 -2.79 -13.69
N VAL A 113 -18.12 -2.80 -13.59
CA VAL A 113 -18.94 -1.58 -13.55
C VAL A 113 -19.80 -1.60 -12.29
N ILE A 114 -19.54 -0.67 -11.38
CA ILE A 114 -20.28 -0.50 -10.14
C ILE A 114 -21.67 0.08 -10.47
N SER A 115 -22.70 -0.43 -9.78
CA SER A 115 -24.08 0.06 -9.91
C SER A 115 -24.20 1.52 -9.49
N PRO A 116 -25.02 2.33 -10.19
CA PRO A 116 -25.31 3.70 -9.77
C PRO A 116 -26.00 3.80 -8.39
N ALA A 117 -26.52 2.69 -7.86
CA ALA A 117 -27.06 2.64 -6.50
C ALA A 117 -25.98 2.68 -5.41
N VAL A 118 -24.71 2.50 -5.76
CA VAL A 118 -23.58 2.54 -4.82
C VAL A 118 -22.94 3.92 -4.86
N SER A 119 -23.03 4.66 -3.76
CA SER A 119 -22.28 5.90 -3.57
C SER A 119 -20.85 5.61 -3.14
N MET A 120 -19.86 6.06 -3.92
CA MET A 120 -18.45 5.96 -3.57
C MET A 120 -17.79 7.33 -3.66
N SER A 121 -17.22 7.81 -2.55
CA SER A 121 -16.42 9.04 -2.54
C SER A 121 -14.96 8.72 -2.86
N CYS A 122 -14.55 8.89 -4.12
CA CYS A 122 -13.17 8.62 -4.54
C CYS A 122 -12.35 9.89 -4.84
N GLY A 123 -12.65 11.00 -4.15
CA GLY A 123 -11.91 12.27 -4.30
C GLY A 123 -11.97 12.87 -5.70
N MET A 124 -13.03 12.57 -6.46
CA MET A 124 -13.17 13.03 -7.84
C MET A 124 -13.34 14.55 -7.90
N PRO A 125 -12.77 15.21 -8.92
CA PRO A 125 -12.93 16.64 -9.14
C PRO A 125 -14.38 17.01 -9.48
N TRP A 126 -14.83 18.09 -8.86
CA TRP A 126 -16.14 18.69 -9.06
C TRP A 126 -15.99 20.01 -9.83
N ASP A 127 -16.97 20.36 -10.64
CA ASP A 127 -17.04 21.67 -11.29
C ASP A 127 -17.53 22.75 -10.30
N TYR A 128 -17.48 24.02 -10.73
CA TYR A 128 -17.92 25.17 -9.94
C TYR A 128 -19.43 25.16 -9.62
N THR A 129 -20.19 24.25 -10.24
CA THR A 129 -21.63 24.03 -9.97
C THR A 129 -21.88 22.87 -9.02
N GLY A 130 -20.82 22.26 -8.47
CA GLY A 130 -20.93 21.09 -7.59
C GLY A 130 -21.34 19.83 -8.33
N ARG A 131 -21.06 19.71 -9.64
CA ARG A 131 -21.29 18.47 -10.42
C ARG A 131 -19.97 17.77 -10.73
N PRO A 132 -19.94 16.44 -10.85
CA PRO A 132 -18.71 15.74 -11.19
C PRO A 132 -18.23 16.14 -12.58
N LEU A 133 -16.93 16.38 -12.74
CA LEU A 133 -16.32 16.55 -14.06
C LEU A 133 -16.34 15.19 -14.79
N LEU A 134 -16.97 15.14 -15.97
CA LEU A 134 -17.17 13.87 -16.71
C LEU A 134 -16.54 13.88 -18.11
N PRO A 135 -15.95 12.76 -18.54
CA PRO A 135 -15.50 11.67 -17.68
C PRO A 135 -14.41 12.14 -16.72
N CYS A 136 -14.21 11.44 -15.62
CA CYS A 136 -13.02 11.60 -14.80
C CYS A 136 -12.43 10.23 -14.45
N MET A 137 -11.11 10.18 -14.33
CA MET A 137 -10.38 8.99 -13.93
C MET A 137 -9.33 9.34 -12.88
N VAL A 138 -9.26 8.56 -11.82
CA VAL A 138 -8.21 8.64 -10.81
C VAL A 138 -7.46 7.32 -10.76
N ALA A 139 -6.13 7.37 -10.83
CA ALA A 139 -5.26 6.23 -10.57
C ALA A 139 -4.81 6.28 -9.12
N MET A 140 -4.92 5.15 -8.41
CA MET A 140 -4.58 5.06 -6.99
C MET A 140 -3.99 3.69 -6.63
N THR A 141 -3.22 3.65 -5.55
CA THR A 141 -2.71 2.43 -4.94
C THR A 141 -3.80 1.72 -4.11
N PRO A 142 -3.59 0.48 -3.63
CA PRO A 142 -4.61 -0.26 -2.88
C PRO A 142 -5.03 0.42 -1.57
N ASP A 143 -4.13 1.16 -0.95
CA ASP A 143 -4.32 1.99 0.24
C ASP A 143 -5.04 3.32 -0.04
N GLY A 144 -5.37 3.61 -1.30
CA GLY A 144 -6.10 4.83 -1.69
C GLY A 144 -5.20 6.03 -2.00
N THR A 145 -3.87 5.90 -1.92
CA THR A 145 -2.96 6.98 -2.30
C THR A 145 -3.08 7.31 -3.80
N LYS A 146 -3.40 8.56 -4.11
CA LYS A 146 -3.58 9.05 -5.48
C LYS A 146 -2.23 9.13 -6.21
N LEU A 147 -2.15 8.50 -7.37
CA LEU A 147 -1.00 8.53 -8.29
C LEU A 147 -1.17 9.56 -9.41
N GLY A 148 -2.41 9.90 -9.74
CA GLY A 148 -2.74 10.89 -10.76
C GLY A 148 -4.23 10.90 -11.09
N GLU A 149 -4.66 11.92 -11.83
CA GLU A 149 -6.04 12.07 -12.27
C GLU A 149 -6.11 12.73 -13.64
N ALA A 150 -7.22 12.52 -14.33
CA ALA A 150 -7.55 13.19 -15.59
C ALA A 150 -9.06 13.39 -15.69
N SER A 151 -9.48 14.38 -16.48
CA SER A 151 -10.89 14.62 -16.75
C SER A 151 -11.13 15.01 -18.21
N GLY A 152 -12.38 14.94 -18.65
CA GLY A 152 -12.76 15.32 -20.01
C GLY A 152 -12.06 14.47 -21.07
N SER A 153 -11.54 15.11 -22.11
CA SER A 153 -10.85 14.46 -23.22
C SER A 153 -9.48 13.88 -22.88
N GLU A 154 -8.92 14.19 -21.70
CA GLU A 154 -7.59 13.73 -21.32
C GLU A 154 -7.58 12.29 -20.78
N VAL A 155 -8.74 11.78 -20.38
CA VAL A 155 -8.89 10.45 -19.77
C VAL A 155 -8.33 9.34 -20.68
N GLY A 156 -8.53 9.46 -21.99
CA GLY A 156 -8.02 8.51 -22.97
C GLY A 156 -6.50 8.48 -23.09
N GLU A 157 -5.83 9.62 -22.95
CA GLU A 157 -4.37 9.68 -22.95
C GLU A 157 -3.80 9.25 -21.60
N PHE A 158 -4.42 9.70 -20.50
CA PHE A 158 -4.00 9.34 -19.15
C PHE A 158 -3.98 7.82 -18.92
N VAL A 159 -4.99 7.09 -19.38
CA VAL A 159 -5.01 5.63 -19.22
C VAL A 159 -3.84 4.95 -19.93
N LYS A 160 -3.35 5.49 -21.06
CA LYS A 160 -2.23 4.88 -21.81
C LYS A 160 -0.91 4.92 -21.03
N ASP A 161 -0.80 5.86 -20.09
CA ASP A 161 0.35 6.03 -19.21
C ASP A 161 0.41 5.00 -18.06
N TRP A 162 -0.47 3.99 -18.03
CA TRP A 162 -0.48 2.96 -16.99
C TRP A 162 0.89 2.30 -16.75
N LYS A 163 1.70 2.10 -17.80
CA LYS A 163 3.07 1.55 -17.66
C LYS A 163 4.01 2.51 -16.95
N LYS A 164 3.88 3.81 -17.21
CA LYS A 164 4.68 4.85 -16.57
C LYS A 164 4.33 4.92 -15.08
N LEU A 165 3.04 4.86 -14.74
CA LEU A 165 2.57 4.82 -13.36
C LEU A 165 3.10 3.59 -12.61
N LEU A 166 3.08 2.39 -13.20
CA LEU A 166 3.67 1.20 -12.59
C LEU A 166 5.17 1.37 -12.32
N ARG A 167 5.94 1.88 -13.29
CA ARG A 167 7.37 2.12 -13.11
C ARG A 167 7.65 3.14 -12.01
N GLU A 168 6.82 4.17 -11.90
CA GLU A 168 7.00 5.17 -10.85
C GLU A 168 6.66 4.61 -9.47
N LEU A 169 5.59 3.81 -9.37
CA LEU A 169 5.26 3.08 -8.15
C LEU A 169 6.38 2.12 -7.73
N ASP A 170 7.00 1.41 -8.68
CA ASP A 170 8.17 0.55 -8.41
C ASP A 170 9.34 1.34 -7.80
N LYS A 171 9.65 2.52 -8.36
CA LYS A 171 10.71 3.39 -7.82
C LYS A 171 10.37 3.92 -6.44
N GLN A 172 9.13 4.35 -6.22
CA GLN A 172 8.67 4.84 -4.92
C GLN A 172 8.82 3.75 -3.85
N ASN A 173 8.38 2.52 -4.17
CA ASN A 173 8.51 1.38 -3.27
C ASN A 173 9.98 1.03 -2.99
N ALA A 174 10.85 1.05 -4.00
CA ALA A 174 12.28 0.80 -3.82
C ALA A 174 12.96 1.86 -2.93
N ARG A 175 12.60 3.13 -3.11
CA ARG A 175 13.09 4.24 -2.27
C ARG A 175 12.61 4.10 -0.83
N ALA A 176 11.33 3.78 -0.62
CA ALA A 176 10.76 3.56 0.70
C ALA A 176 11.43 2.38 1.41
N ALA A 177 11.66 1.26 0.71
CA ALA A 177 12.36 0.10 1.26
C ALA A 177 13.81 0.43 1.65
N ALA A 178 14.53 1.17 0.81
CA ALA A 178 15.89 1.61 1.11
C ALA A 178 15.95 2.57 2.31
N ALA A 179 14.98 3.48 2.44
CA ALA A 179 14.86 4.39 3.58
C ALA A 179 14.59 3.61 4.89
N ALA A 180 13.64 2.68 4.87
CA ALA A 180 13.32 1.83 6.02
C ALA A 180 14.52 0.98 6.47
N LEU A 181 15.31 0.45 5.52
CA LEU A 181 16.53 -0.30 5.85
C LEU A 181 17.59 0.59 6.53
N ARG A 182 17.77 1.83 6.02
CA ARG A 182 18.70 2.80 6.63
C ARG A 182 18.26 3.20 8.04
N GLU A 183 16.96 3.37 8.26
CA GLU A 183 16.40 3.67 9.57
C GLU A 183 16.62 2.52 10.56
N LYS A 184 16.33 1.28 10.16
CA LYS A 184 16.61 0.08 10.97
C LYS A 184 18.09 -0.02 11.35
N ALA A 185 18.99 0.16 10.39
CA ALA A 185 20.44 0.14 10.64
C ALA A 185 20.89 1.27 11.59
N ARG A 186 20.26 2.45 11.53
CA ARG A 186 20.53 3.56 12.47
C ARG A 186 20.05 3.21 13.89
N ALA A 187 18.87 2.62 14.02
CA ALA A 187 18.31 2.22 15.31
C ALA A 187 19.16 1.13 15.99
N GLU A 188 19.68 0.17 15.23
CA GLU A 188 20.58 -0.87 15.74
C GLU A 188 21.91 -0.30 16.23
N ARG A 189 22.52 0.63 15.48
CA ARG A 189 23.74 1.35 15.90
C ARG A 189 23.54 2.12 17.21
N GLN A 190 22.37 2.73 17.41
CA GLN A 190 22.06 3.47 18.64
C GLN A 190 21.87 2.52 19.83
N LYS A 191 21.25 1.35 19.64
CA LYS A 191 21.14 0.33 20.69
C LYS A 191 22.50 -0.22 21.12
N GLY A 192 23.43 -0.40 20.18
CA GLY A 192 24.80 -0.84 20.50
C GLY A 192 25.62 0.18 21.29
N ARG A 193 25.35 1.48 21.11
CA ARG A 193 26.02 2.58 21.84
C ARG A 193 25.49 2.80 23.27
N ASN A 194 24.25 2.37 23.55
CA ASN A 194 23.62 2.51 24.87
C ASN A 194 23.76 1.25 25.75
N LYS A 195 24.66 0.31 25.43
CA LYS A 195 25.05 -0.72 26.41
C LYS A 195 25.79 -0.02 27.56
N PRO A 196 25.36 -0.14 28.83
CA PRO A 196 26.15 0.33 29.96
C PRO A 196 27.52 -0.33 29.87
N GLY A 197 28.59 0.46 30.05
CA GLY A 197 29.89 -0.13 30.34
C GLY A 197 29.72 -1.01 31.57
N GLU A 198 30.19 -2.25 31.49
CA GLU A 198 30.56 -2.96 32.71
C GLU A 198 31.67 -2.10 33.31
N ASP A 199 31.36 -1.44 34.41
CA ASP A 199 32.30 -0.63 35.18
C ASP A 199 33.42 -1.57 35.64
N GLU A 200 34.55 -1.52 34.94
CA GLU A 200 35.81 -2.09 35.36
C GLU A 200 36.29 -1.22 36.53
N GLU A 201 36.00 -1.67 37.76
CA GLU A 201 36.55 -1.11 38.99
C GLU A 201 38.06 -1.38 39.01
N ASP A 202 38.85 -0.50 38.41
CA ASP A 202 40.29 -0.43 38.65
C ASP A 202 40.51 0.13 40.06
N GLU A 203 40.84 -0.75 41.01
CA GLU A 203 41.36 -0.39 42.33
C GLU A 203 42.64 0.44 42.17
N VAL A 204 42.54 1.75 42.40
CA VAL A 204 43.69 2.65 42.51
C VAL A 204 44.25 2.52 43.93
N GLU A 205 45.37 1.82 44.06
CA GLU A 205 46.14 1.72 45.30
C GLU A 205 46.87 3.06 45.55
N ASP A 206 46.41 3.83 46.55
CA ASP A 206 47.00 5.09 47.00
C ASP A 206 48.35 4.85 47.71
N ASP A 207 49.45 5.19 47.05
CA ASP A 207 50.78 5.21 47.67
C ASP A 207 51.23 6.67 47.92
N GLN A 208 51.07 7.14 49.16
CA GLN A 208 51.51 8.47 49.61
C GLN A 208 53.00 8.47 49.99
N PRO A 209 53.85 9.36 49.44
CA PRO A 209 55.15 9.63 50.04
C PRO A 209 55.09 10.77 51.05
N ALA A 210 55.61 10.49 52.25
CA ALA A 210 55.72 11.39 53.38
C ALA A 210 56.52 12.67 53.09
N HIS A 211 55.97 13.81 53.50
CA HIS A 211 56.61 15.11 53.50
C HIS A 211 57.82 15.15 54.45
N ALA A 212 59.03 15.34 53.91
CA ALA A 212 60.22 15.69 54.67
C ALA A 212 60.44 17.21 54.66
N PHE A 213 60.17 17.81 55.81
CA PHE A 213 60.44 19.20 56.17
C PHE A 213 61.95 19.52 56.07
N ARG A 214 62.34 20.65 55.44
CA ARG A 214 63.67 21.24 55.62
C ARG A 214 63.61 22.75 55.85
N PRO A 215 64.43 23.30 56.75
CA PRO A 215 64.26 24.65 57.28
C PRO A 215 64.96 25.73 56.45
N ILE A 216 64.43 26.94 56.62
CA ILE A 216 64.88 28.24 56.13
C ILE A 216 66.32 28.53 56.58
N ARG A 217 67.15 29.06 55.68
CA ARG A 217 68.37 29.79 56.06
C ARG A 217 68.38 31.16 55.39
N SER A 218 68.37 32.17 56.25
CA SER A 218 68.71 33.55 56.01
C SER A 218 70.18 33.72 55.60
N HIS A 219 70.44 34.58 54.62
CA HIS A 219 71.42 35.66 54.67
C HIS A 219 71.18 36.64 53.52
#